data_AF-A0A660SUA4-F1
#
_entry.id   AF-A0A660SUA4-F1
#
_cell.length_a   1.000
_cell.length_b   1.000
_cell.length_c   1.000
_cell.angle_alpha   90.00
_cell.angle_beta   90.00
_cell.angle_gamma   90.00
#
_symmetry.space_group_name_H-M   'P 1'
#
loop_
_entity.id
_entity.type
_entity.pdbx_description
1 polymer ?
#
loop_
_entity_poly.entity_id
_entity_poly.type
_entity_poly.pdbx_seq_one_letter_code
_entity_poly.pdbx_strand_id
1 'polypeptide(L)' 'IFSSLERIDVITNAMHLRGFSKHKKRTWYSRRKLKKGDFAALAVSFGIAGAAIYIAVFVNHGRFYNPFQ' A
#
# COMPACT_ATOMS: atom_id res chain seq x y z
N ILE A 1 -31.05 18.83 4.92
CA ILE A 1 -30.23 18.89 6.16
C ILE A 1 -30.85 18.12 7.32
N PHE A 2 -32.11 18.35 7.71
CA PHE A 2 -32.78 17.59 8.79
C PHE A 2 -32.90 16.09 8.50
N SER A 3 -33.33 15.69 7.30
CA SER A 3 -33.37 14.28 6.89
C SER A 3 -31.99 13.60 6.91
N SER A 4 -30.92 14.36 6.68
CA SER A 4 -29.55 13.85 6.76
C SER A 4 -29.14 13.57 8.20
N LEU A 5 -29.56 14.41 9.15
CA LEU A 5 -29.32 14.22 10.59
C LEU A 5 -30.08 12.99 11.11
N GLU A 6 -31.36 12.86 10.78
CA GLU A 6 -32.16 11.70 11.18
C GLU A 6 -31.58 10.39 10.65
N ARG A 7 -31.07 10.39 9.41
CA ARG A 7 -30.37 9.22 8.85
C ARG A 7 -29.09 8.89 9.62
N ILE A 8 -28.35 9.89 10.08
CA ILE A 8 -27.13 9.71 10.88
C ILE A 8 -27.47 9.09 12.24
N ASP A 9 -28.53 9.53 12.92
CA ASP A 9 -28.96 8.97 14.21
C ASP A 9 -29.35 7.50 14.09
N VAL A 10 -30.12 7.16 13.05
CA VAL A 10 -30.52 5.76 12.78
C VAL A 10 -29.29 4.87 12.53
N ILE A 11 -28.33 5.34 11.71
CA ILE A 11 -27.09 4.61 11.44
C ILE A 11 -26.24 4.49 12.71
N THR A 12 -26.13 5.56 13.50
CA THR A 12 -25.32 5.61 14.73
C THR A 12 -25.89 4.68 15.80
N ASN A 13 -27.21 4.62 15.96
CA ASN A 13 -27.86 3.69 16.87
C ASN A 13 -27.58 2.21 16.48
N ALA A 14 -27.74 1.87 15.19
CA ALA A 14 -27.40 0.54 14.68
C ALA A 14 -25.90 0.20 14.87
N MET A 15 -25.02 1.20 14.76
CA MET A 15 -23.59 1.09 14.99
C MET A 15 -23.26 0.81 16.47
N HIS A 16 -23.91 1.53 17.40
CA HIS A 16 -23.74 1.31 18.84
C HIS A 16 -24.18 -0.10 19.27
N LEU A 17 -25.32 -0.59 18.75
CA LEU A 17 -25.80 -1.94 19.00
C LEU A 17 -24.83 -3.02 18.51
N ARG A 18 -24.15 -2.79 17.39
CA ARG A 18 -23.10 -3.68 16.86
C ARG A 18 -21.75 -3.58 17.60
N GLY A 19 -21.67 -2.77 18.67
CA GLY A 19 -20.45 -2.59 19.45
C GLY A 19 -19.32 -1.86 18.71
N PHE A 20 -19.65 -1.16 17.62
CA PHE A 20 -18.67 -0.32 16.94
C PHE A 20 -18.19 0.78 17.92
N SER A 21 -16.87 1.00 17.96
CA SER A 21 -16.21 1.96 18.86
C SER A 21 -16.08 1.54 20.33
N LYS A 22 -16.32 0.28 20.69
CA LYS A 22 -15.99 -0.24 22.04
C LYS A 22 -14.51 -0.57 22.24
N HIS A 23 -13.76 -0.81 21.16
CA HIS A 23 -12.35 -1.21 21.23
C HIS A 23 -11.46 -0.31 20.38
N LYS A 24 -10.26 0.02 20.90
CA LYS A 24 -9.26 0.88 20.23
C LYS A 24 -8.63 0.21 18.99
N LYS A 25 -8.61 -1.12 18.93
CA LYS A 25 -8.08 -1.88 17.79
C LYS A 25 -9.21 -2.28 16.84
N ARG A 26 -9.09 -1.89 15.56
CA ARG A 26 -9.94 -2.36 14.47
C ARG A 26 -9.20 -3.45 13.71
N THR A 27 -9.80 -4.63 13.57
CA THR A 27 -9.27 -5.70 12.71
C THR A 27 -9.84 -5.51 11.31
N TRP A 28 -8.98 -5.44 10.30
CA TRP A 28 -9.38 -5.33 8.90
C TRP A 28 -10.04 -6.63 8.43
N TYR A 29 -11.32 -6.58 8.05
CA TYR A 29 -12.06 -7.75 7.55
C TYR A 29 -11.67 -8.10 6.10
N SER A 30 -11.50 -7.08 5.25
CA SER A 30 -11.06 -7.27 3.86
C SER A 30 -9.55 -7.16 3.77
N ARG A 31 -8.84 -8.21 4.18
CA ARG A 31 -7.42 -8.36 3.89
C ARG A 31 -7.24 -9.24 2.66
N ARG A 32 -6.86 -8.65 1.53
CA ARG A 32 -6.51 -9.41 0.33
C ARG A 32 -5.16 -10.10 0.59
N LYS A 33 -5.15 -11.43 0.60
CA LYS A 33 -3.89 -12.20 0.66
C LYS A 33 -3.10 -11.92 -0.62
N LEU A 34 -1.81 -11.64 -0.47
CA LEU A 34 -0.87 -11.50 -1.60
C LEU A 34 -0.94 -12.78 -2.43
N LYS A 35 -1.27 -12.63 -3.72
CA LYS A 35 -1.41 -13.77 -4.63
C LYS A 35 -0.03 -14.12 -5.21
N LYS A 36 0.11 -15.35 -5.72
CA LYS A 36 1.35 -15.79 -6.40
C LYS A 36 1.76 -14.84 -7.54
N GLY A 37 0.79 -14.20 -8.21
CA GLY A 37 1.04 -13.18 -9.23
C GLY A 37 1.68 -11.89 -8.68
N ASP A 38 1.33 -11.46 -7.47
CA ASP A 38 1.95 -10.29 -6.84
C ASP A 38 3.44 -10.58 -6.54
N PHE A 39 3.76 -11.83 -6.19
CA PHE A 39 5.15 -12.25 -5.97
C PHE A 39 5.95 -12.33 -7.27
N ALA A 40 5.34 -12.80 -8.37
CA ALA A 40 5.97 -12.77 -9.69
C ALA A 40 6.25 -11.33 -10.15
N ALA A 41 5.29 -10.41 -9.96
CA ALA A 41 5.48 -9.00 -10.27
C ALA A 41 6.59 -8.37 -9.43
N LEU A 42 6.68 -8.73 -8.13
CA LEU A 42 7.76 -8.29 -7.25
C LEU A 42 9.13 -8.84 -7.70
N ALA A 43 9.20 -10.11 -8.08
CA ALA A 43 10.44 -10.73 -8.55
C ALA A 43 10.93 -10.08 -9.85
N VAL A 44 10.02 -9.79 -10.79
CA VAL A 44 10.35 -9.11 -12.04
C VAL A 44 10.82 -7.67 -11.78
N SER A 45 10.15 -6.92 -10.90
CA SER A 45 10.57 -5.55 -10.59
C SER A 45 11.95 -5.48 -9.94
N PHE A 46 12.25 -6.39 -9.01
CA PHE A 46 13.58 -6.54 -8.43
C PHE A 46 14.62 -6.98 -9.48
N GLY A 47 14.26 -7.90 -10.38
CA GLY A 47 15.13 -8.33 -11.47
C GLY A 47 15.52 -7.19 -12.40
N ILE A 48 14.56 -6.36 -12.81
CA ILE A 48 14.81 -5.19 -13.67
C ILE A 48 15.66 -4.15 -12.93
N ALA A 49 15.35 -3.85 -11.66
CA ALA A 49 16.13 -2.92 -10.85
C ALA A 49 17.57 -3.41 -10.65
N GLY A 50 17.75 -4.70 -10.34
CA GLY A 50 19.05 -5.33 -10.19
C GLY A 50 19.86 -5.31 -11.49
N ALA A 51 19.24 -5.62 -12.63
CA ALA A 51 19.88 -5.52 -13.93
C ALA A 51 20.30 -4.09 -14.26
N ALA A 52 19.44 -3.11 -14.00
CA ALA A 52 19.75 -1.70 -14.20
C ALA A 52 20.93 -1.23 -13.32
N ILE A 53 20.98 -1.64 -12.06
CA ILE A 53 22.10 -1.35 -11.16
C ILE A 53 23.37 -2.05 -11.63
N TYR A 54 23.28 -3.33 -11.99
CA TYR A 54 24.41 -4.12 -12.47
C TYR A 54 25.04 -3.47 -13.71
N ILE A 55 24.23 -3.11 -14.70
CA ILE A 55 24.68 -2.40 -15.90
C ILE A 55 25.27 -1.04 -15.53
N ALA A 56 24.63 -0.27 -14.65
CA ALA A 56 25.13 1.03 -14.23
C ALA A 56 26.49 0.96 -13.51
N VAL A 57 26.76 -0.10 -12.75
CA VAL A 57 28.00 -0.28 -11.98
C VAL A 57 29.10 -0.89 -12.84
N PHE A 58 28.82 -1.98 -13.56
CA PHE A 58 29.84 -2.71 -14.33
C PHE A 58 30.11 -2.13 -15.71
N VAL A 59 29.11 -1.60 -16.41
CA VAL A 59 29.30 -1.07 -17.77
C VAL A 59 29.70 0.40 -17.73
N ASN A 60 29.13 1.18 -16.80
CA ASN A 60 29.38 2.63 -16.76
C ASN A 60 30.49 3.07 -15.80
N HIS A 61 31.11 2.17 -15.01
CA HIS A 61 32.26 2.47 -14.10
C HIS A 61 32.14 3.82 -13.35
N GLY A 62 30.92 4.25 -13.03
CA GLY A 62 30.66 5.61 -12.55
C GLY A 62 29.37 6.18 -13.12
N ARG A 63 28.27 6.13 -12.36
CA ARG A 63 27.05 6.91 -12.67
C ARG A 63 27.23 8.41 -12.35
N PHE A 64 28.38 8.81 -11.85
CA PHE A 64 28.80 10.20 -11.73
C PHE A 64 29.71 10.51 -12.91
N TYR A 65 29.14 11.13 -13.95
CA TYR A 65 29.93 11.93 -14.87
C TYR A 65 30.59 13.03 -14.02
N ASN A 66 31.90 12.94 -13.77
CA ASN A 66 32.66 14.00 -13.11
C ASN A 66 33.24 14.92 -14.20
N PRO A 67 32.65 16.10 -14.47
CA PRO A 67 33.09 16.96 -15.58
C PRO A 67 34.31 17.85 -15.24
N PHE A 68 35.13 17.48 -14.23
CA PHE A 68 36.28 18.28 -13.77
C PHE A 68 37.56 17.45 -13.53
N GLN A 69 37.83 16.45 -14.37
CA GLN A 69 39.21 16.01 -14.66
C GLN A 69 39.44 15.99 -16.16
#